data_AF-A0A162M8U5-F1
#
_entry.id   AF-A0A162M8U5-F1
#
_cell.length_a   1.000
_cell.length_b   1.000
_cell.length_c   1.000
_cell.angle_alpha   90.00
_cell.angle_beta   90.00
_cell.angle_gamma   90.00
#
_symmetry.space_group_name_H-M   'P 1'
#
loop_
_entity.id
_entity.type
_entity.pdbx_description
1 polymer ?
#
loop_
_entity_poly.entity_id
_entity_poly.type
_entity_poly.pdbx_seq_one_letter_code
_entity_poly.pdbx_strand_id
1 'polypeptide(L)' 'MNCPICGKNEIGKVGTNQYFCWECLMEFSVNNNKIVVYEVADDGSLIPYMEKLCTAEI' A
#
# COMPACT_ATOMS: atom_id res chain seq x y z
N MET A 1 -4.28 -13.78 -3.79
CA MET A 1 -3.23 -12.74 -3.94
C MET A 1 -2.52 -12.66 -2.61
N ASN A 2 -1.21 -12.46 -2.62
CA ASN A 2 -0.41 -12.24 -1.42
C ASN A 2 -0.02 -10.78 -1.35
N CYS A 3 0.03 -10.23 -0.14
CA CYS A 3 0.43 -8.87 0.08
C CYS A 3 1.89 -8.73 -0.39
N PRO A 4 2.20 -7.79 -1.30
CA PRO A 4 3.57 -7.61 -1.80
C PRO A 4 4.53 -7.09 -0.72
N ILE A 5 4.01 -6.69 0.44
CA ILE A 5 4.78 -6.15 1.58
C ILE A 5 5.07 -7.23 2.61
N CYS A 6 4.05 -7.90 3.15
CA CYS A 6 4.22 -8.90 4.22
C CYS A 6 4.08 -10.35 3.76
N GLY A 7 3.69 -10.60 2.50
CA GLY A 7 3.48 -11.94 1.95
C GLY A 7 2.20 -12.64 2.42
N LYS A 8 1.43 -12.05 3.35
CA LYS A 8 0.19 -12.63 3.88
C LYS A 8 -0.94 -12.62 2.86
N ASN A 9 -1.88 -13.54 2.99
CA ASN A 9 -3.05 -13.68 2.13
C ASN A 9 -4.29 -12.91 2.65
N GLU A 10 -4.16 -12.19 3.77
CA GLU A 10 -5.23 -11.40 4.38
C GLU A 10 -5.30 -10.00 3.76
N ILE A 11 -5.83 -9.97 2.54
CA ILE A 11 -5.97 -8.75 1.74
C ILE A 11 -7.45 -8.53 1.42
N GLY A 12 -7.97 -7.36 1.78
CA GLY A 12 -9.28 -6.88 1.40
C GLY A 12 -9.20 -6.06 0.10
N LYS A 13 -10.28 -6.07 -0.69
CA LYS A 13 -10.42 -5.19 -1.85
C LYS A 13 -11.20 -3.94 -1.43
N VAL A 14 -10.58 -2.78 -1.56
CA VAL A 14 -11.15 -1.46 -1.21
C VAL A 14 -11.67 -0.69 -2.41
N GLY A 15 -11.13 -0.95 -3.61
CA GLY A 15 -11.52 -0.25 -4.83
C GLY A 15 -11.21 -1.01 -6.12
N THR A 16 -11.32 -0.32 -7.26
CA THR A 16 -10.95 -0.89 -8.56
C THR A 16 -9.43 -1.00 -8.62
N ASN A 17 -8.93 -2.23 -8.62
CA ASN A 17 -7.50 -2.53 -8.56
C ASN A 17 -6.80 -2.02 -7.30
N GLN A 18 -7.53 -1.74 -6.22
CA GLN A 18 -6.98 -1.31 -4.93
C GLN A 18 -7.28 -2.33 -3.84
N TYR A 19 -6.27 -2.61 -3.04
CA TYR A 19 -6.25 -3.67 -2.05
C TYR A 19 -5.62 -3.19 -0.75
N PHE A 20 -6.17 -3.60 0.37
CA PHE A 20 -5.71 -3.25 1.71
C PHE A 20 -5.31 -4.52 2.47
N CYS A 21 -4.13 -4.55 3.06
CA CYS A 21 -3.70 -5.69 3.86
C CYS A 21 -4.00 -5.47 5.35
N TRP A 22 -4.74 -6.39 5.95
CA TRP A 22 -5.11 -6.33 7.37
C TRP A 22 -3.94 -6.56 8.32
N GLU A 23 -2.94 -7.31 7.86
CA GLU A 23 -1.78 -7.70 8.69
C GLU A 23 -0.74 -6.59 8.82
N CYS A 24 -0.46 -5.87 7.72
CA CYS A 24 0.54 -4.80 7.70
C CYS A 24 -0.06 -3.39 7.58
N LEU A 25 -1.39 -3.27 7.59
CA LEU A 25 -2.13 -2.00 7.55
C LEU A 25 -1.73 -1.10 6.37
N MET A 26 -1.35 -1.70 5.25
CA MET A 26 -0.88 -1.00 4.05
C MET A 26 -1.85 -1.21 2.90
N GLU A 27 -2.09 -0.14 2.16
CA GLU A 27 -2.89 -0.17 0.95
C GLU A 27 -1.98 -0.25 -0.28
N PHE A 28 -2.41 -0.95 -1.33
CA PHE A 28 -1.69 -1.00 -2.59
C PHE A 28 -2.63 -1.11 -3.79
N SER A 29 -2.22 -0.46 -4.88
CA SER A 29 -2.93 -0.45 -6.16
C SER A 29 -2.16 -1.26 -7.19
N VAL A 30 -2.85 -2.13 -7.94
CA VAL A 30 -2.25 -3.03 -8.94
C VAL A 30 -2.75 -2.67 -10.33
N ASN A 31 -1.97 -1.91 -11.10
CA ASN A 31 -2.32 -1.52 -12.46
C ASN A 31 -1.43 -2.23 -13.48
N ASN A 32 -1.96 -3.27 -14.15
CA ASN A 32 -1.33 -4.15 -15.16
C ASN A 32 0.08 -4.66 -14.84
N ASN A 33 1.06 -3.77 -14.70
CA ASN A 33 2.47 -4.09 -14.43
C ASN A 33 3.12 -3.16 -13.38
N LYS A 34 2.34 -2.31 -12.70
CA LYS A 34 2.80 -1.40 -11.65
C LYS A 34 2.02 -1.65 -10.38
N ILE A 35 2.74 -1.89 -9.29
CA ILE A 35 2.18 -1.95 -7.94
C ILE A 35 2.62 -0.67 -7.24
N VAL A 36 1.65 0.12 -6.79
CA VAL A 36 1.90 1.32 -6.00
C VAL A 36 1.41 1.04 -4.59
N VAL A 37 2.25 1.29 -3.58
CA VAL A 37 1.95 1.01 -2.18
C VAL A 37 1.81 2.33 -1.43
N TYR A 38 0.82 2.37 -0.56
CA TYR A 38 0.44 3.50 0.26
C TYR A 38 0.39 3.04 1.73
N GLU A 39 1.07 3.78 2.58
CA GLU A 39 0.95 3.70 4.03
C GLU A 39 -0.27 4.49 4.46
N VAL A 40 -1.12 3.87 5.29
CA VAL A 40 -2.31 4.54 5.82
C VAL A 40 -1.88 5.26 7.09
N ALA A 41 -1.94 6.59 7.09
CA ALA A 41 -1.68 7.41 8.26
C ALA A 41 -2.79 7.25 9.31
N ASP A 42 -2.51 7.65 10.55
CA ASP A 42 -3.48 7.56 11.64
C ASP A 42 -4.77 8.37 11.39
N ASP A 43 -4.71 9.40 10.53
CA ASP A 43 -5.88 10.20 10.12
C ASP A 43 -6.65 9.59 8.94
N GLY A 44 -6.15 8.50 8.35
CA GLY A 44 -6.71 7.86 7.16
C GLY A 44 -6.16 8.39 5.83
N SER A 45 -5.20 9.31 5.86
CA SER A 45 -4.49 9.76 4.65
C SER A 45 -3.61 8.66 4.06
N LEU A 46 -3.57 8.58 2.73
CA LEU A 46 -2.74 7.62 1.99
C LEU A 46 -1.39 8.25 1.63
N ILE A 47 -0.32 7.81 2.28
CA ILE A 47 1.04 8.29 2.05
C ILE A 47 1.77 7.32 1.13
N PRO A 48 2.27 7.75 -0.05
CA PRO A 48 3.00 6.85 -0.95
C PRO A 48 4.28 6.31 -0.29
N TYR A 49 4.35 4.99 -0.10
CA TYR A 49 5.47 4.34 0.59
C TYR A 49 6.80 4.46 -0.19
N MET A 50 6.74 4.58 -1.51
CA MET A 50 7.92 4.77 -2.39
C MET A 50 8.50 6.19 -2.32
N GLU A 51 7.72 7.20 -1.93
CA GLU A 51 8.19 8.59 -1.87
C GLU A 51 8.96 8.89 -0.57
N LYS A 52 8.81 8.04 0.46
CA LYS A 52 9.57 8.12 1.72
C LYS A 52 11.08 7.92 1.55
N LEU A 53 11.56 7.47 0.39
CA LEU A 53 13.00 7.41 0.08
C LEU A 53 13.57 8.74 -0.43
N CYS A 54 12.73 9.70 -0.86
CA CYS A 54 13.21 10.94 -1.47
C CYS A 54 13.03 12.19 -0.58
N THR A 55 12.23 12.13 0.49
CA THR A 55 11.98 13.29 1.39
C THR A 55 12.76 13.22 2.71
N ALA A 56 13.97 12.66 2.66
CA ALA A 56 14.97 12.91 3.67
C ALA A 56 16.10 13.72 3.05
N GLU A 57 15.85 14.99 2.75
CA GLU A 57 16.90 16.00 2.66
C GLU A 57 16.32 17.43 2.72
N ILE A 58 16.92 18.21 3.63
CA ILE A 58 16.79 19.64 3.98
C ILE A 58 15.92 19.93 5.20
#